data_AF-A0A662TFK6-F1
#
_entry.id   AF-A0A662TFK6-F1
#
_cell.length_a   1.000
_cell.length_b   1.000
_cell.length_c   1.000
_cell.angle_alpha   90.00
_cell.angle_beta   90.00
_cell.angle_gamma   90.00
#
_symmetry.space_group_name_H-M   'P 1'
#
loop_
_entity.id
_entity.type
_entity.pdbx_description
1 polymer ?
#
loop_
_entity_poly.entity_id
_entity_poly.type
_entity_poly.pdbx_seq_one_letter_code
_entity_poly.pdbx_strand_id
1 'polypeptide(L)'
;YDWDLKAWEAVLELYQLGLPISRIQKAFSLGMLGEQRSRRLVPTRWSITAVDSMVSLSLVGEIKNYPPINEYRVYSFKHLDNLFAALLTPEAWEFEWIEAWFPGTIWNPAGEKAEFMGDYEGYKGRTAYPEVGGCYFSARLAVAEALKAERRQAGVLILREIHGGYLLPVGVWNVRESVRAMLKSKPEKFSSLKEALKALEAKLTIRLETWLKTSKILRKLLYQRKLSA
;
A
#
# COMPACT_ATOMS: atom_id res chain seq x y z
N TYR A 1 1.26 -19.73 30.79
CA TYR A 1 2.01 -20.10 29.57
C TYR A 1 0.96 -20.56 28.58
N ASP A 2 0.51 -19.66 27.72
CA ASP A 2 -0.70 -19.85 26.91
C ASP A 2 -0.27 -20.38 25.53
N TRP A 3 -0.38 -21.70 25.34
CA TRP A 3 0.14 -22.39 24.14
C TRP A 3 -0.88 -22.44 22.99
N ASP A 4 -2.05 -21.84 23.17
CA ASP A 4 -3.23 -21.98 22.30
C ASP A 4 -3.60 -20.70 21.52
N LEU A 5 -2.74 -19.67 21.55
CA LEU A 5 -3.00 -18.44 20.80
C LEU A 5 -2.82 -18.68 19.29
N LYS A 6 -3.84 -18.33 18.49
CA LYS A 6 -3.73 -18.44 17.02
C LYS A 6 -2.64 -17.52 16.52
N ALA A 7 -1.96 -17.91 15.43
CA ALA A 7 -0.84 -17.12 14.90
C ALA A 7 -1.25 -15.69 14.53
N TRP A 8 -2.51 -15.51 14.10
CA TRP A 8 -3.12 -14.21 13.86
C TRP A 8 -3.17 -13.34 15.13
N GLU A 9 -3.74 -13.89 16.22
CA GLU A 9 -3.88 -13.19 17.50
C GLU A 9 -2.50 -12.83 18.07
N ALA A 10 -1.55 -13.77 18.03
CA ALA A 10 -0.18 -13.54 18.46
C ALA A 10 0.50 -12.39 17.70
N VAL A 11 0.33 -12.34 16.37
CA VAL A 11 0.89 -11.25 15.55
C VAL A 11 0.27 -9.91 15.93
N LEU A 12 -1.05 -9.85 16.13
CA LEU A 12 -1.73 -8.61 16.48
C LEU A 12 -1.37 -8.14 17.89
N GLU A 13 -1.29 -9.04 18.87
CA GLU A 13 -0.90 -8.72 20.23
C GLU A 13 0.52 -8.14 20.29
N LEU A 14 1.49 -8.80 19.65
CA LEU A 14 2.86 -8.30 19.59
C LEU A 14 2.94 -6.93 18.89
N TYR A 15 2.13 -6.72 17.84
CA TYR A 15 2.04 -5.43 17.18
C TYR A 15 1.45 -4.34 18.09
N GLN A 16 0.39 -4.65 18.84
CA GLN A 16 -0.25 -3.74 19.79
C GLN A 16 0.68 -3.38 20.96
N LEU A 17 1.53 -4.32 21.39
CA LEU A 17 2.61 -4.08 22.36
C LEU A 17 3.74 -3.19 21.82
N GLY A 18 3.65 -2.75 20.56
CA GLY A 18 4.60 -1.83 19.95
C GLY A 18 5.88 -2.50 19.44
N LEU A 19 5.91 -3.82 19.30
CA LEU A 19 7.09 -4.48 18.74
C LEU A 19 7.25 -4.10 17.26
N PRO A 20 8.50 -3.86 16.81
CA PRO A 20 8.76 -3.61 15.40
C PRO A 20 8.25 -4.76 14.52
N ILE A 21 7.55 -4.44 13.43
CA ILE A 21 7.02 -5.41 12.45
C ILE A 21 8.10 -6.40 11.99
N SER A 22 9.34 -5.95 11.79
CA SER A 22 10.46 -6.82 11.39
C SER A 22 10.79 -7.90 12.41
N ARG A 23 10.65 -7.61 13.72
CA ARG A 23 10.83 -8.61 14.78
C ARG A 23 9.70 -9.63 14.77
N ILE A 24 8.47 -9.17 14.57
CA ILE A 24 7.29 -10.04 14.45
C ILE A 24 7.43 -10.97 13.24
N GLN A 25 7.84 -10.44 12.09
CA GLN A 25 8.13 -11.20 10.86
C GLN A 25 9.21 -12.26 11.08
N LYS A 26 10.28 -11.93 11.82
CA LYS A 26 11.34 -12.88 12.16
C LYS A 26 10.82 -14.00 13.07
N ALA A 27 10.08 -13.65 14.13
CA ALA A 27 9.48 -14.65 15.02
C ALA A 27 8.48 -15.55 14.28
N PHE A 28 7.67 -14.98 13.38
CA PHE A 28 6.73 -15.72 12.53
C PHE A 28 7.45 -16.69 11.59
N SER A 29 8.52 -16.23 10.93
CA SER A 29 9.34 -17.07 10.02
C SER A 29 9.97 -18.26 10.72
N LEU A 30 10.39 -18.08 11.97
CA LEU A 30 10.96 -19.14 12.82
C LEU A 30 9.89 -20.07 13.42
N GLY A 31 8.60 -19.89 13.08
CA GLY A 31 7.52 -20.72 13.61
C GLY A 31 7.30 -20.52 15.11
N MET A 32 7.65 -19.37 15.68
CA MET A 32 7.51 -19.11 17.11
C MET A 32 6.09 -18.68 17.52
N LEU A 33 5.23 -18.37 16.53
CA LEU A 33 3.88 -17.84 16.73
C LEU A 33 2.82 -18.87 16.29
N GLY A 34 1.70 -18.92 17.03
CA GLY A 34 0.61 -19.86 16.80
C GLY A 34 0.60 -21.05 17.75
N GLU A 35 -0.47 -21.86 17.64
CA GLU A 35 -0.63 -23.10 18.39
C GLU A 35 0.52 -24.06 18.12
N GLN A 36 0.99 -24.77 19.15
CA GLN A 36 2.19 -25.60 19.08
C GLN A 36 2.17 -26.61 17.92
N ARG A 37 1.00 -27.16 17.58
CA ARG A 37 0.81 -28.14 16.50
C ARG A 37 0.80 -27.52 15.09
N SER A 38 0.57 -26.21 14.99
CA SER A 38 0.50 -25.47 13.73
C SER A 38 1.75 -24.62 13.46
N ARG A 39 2.69 -24.56 14.41
CA ARG A 39 4.00 -23.90 14.23
C ARG A 39 4.82 -24.58 13.16
N ARG A 40 5.25 -23.82 12.16
CA ARG A 40 6.09 -24.28 11.05
C ARG A 40 7.08 -23.19 10.68
N LEU A 41 8.25 -23.58 10.17
CA LEU A 41 9.15 -22.63 9.52
C LEU A 41 8.47 -22.11 8.24
N VAL A 42 8.44 -20.79 8.11
CA VAL A 42 7.84 -20.11 6.95
C VAL A 42 8.94 -19.30 6.26
N PRO A 43 9.10 -19.41 4.92
CA PRO A 43 10.07 -18.59 4.18
C PRO A 43 9.93 -17.11 4.53
N THR A 44 11.05 -16.39 4.65
CA THR A 44 11.07 -14.99 5.07
C THR A 44 10.15 -14.11 4.23
N ARG A 45 10.14 -14.31 2.90
CA ARG A 45 9.28 -13.55 1.97
C ARG A 45 7.79 -13.74 2.28
N TRP A 46 7.37 -14.98 2.56
CA TRP A 46 5.98 -15.28 2.91
C TRP A 46 5.63 -14.76 4.30
N SER A 47 6.58 -14.79 5.24
CA SER A 47 6.39 -14.23 6.58
C SER A 47 6.17 -12.72 6.56
N ILE A 48 6.93 -12.00 5.71
CA ILE A 48 6.74 -10.56 5.50
C ILE A 48 5.32 -10.27 5.02
N THR A 49 4.91 -10.91 3.92
CA THR A 49 3.58 -10.74 3.34
C THR A 49 2.48 -11.12 4.33
N ALA A 50 2.61 -12.25 5.02
CA ALA A 50 1.62 -12.75 5.94
C ALA A 50 1.42 -11.77 7.10
N VAL A 51 2.49 -11.38 7.80
CA VAL A 51 2.42 -10.42 8.91
C VAL A 51 1.86 -9.08 8.44
N ASP A 52 2.33 -8.54 7.31
CA ASP A 52 1.83 -7.28 6.78
C ASP A 52 0.33 -7.36 6.46
N SER A 53 -0.13 -8.47 5.86
CA SER A 53 -1.54 -8.69 5.55
C SER A 53 -2.39 -8.77 6.80
N MET A 54 -1.97 -9.53 7.82
CA MET A 54 -2.72 -9.71 9.07
C MET A 54 -2.87 -8.39 9.83
N VAL A 55 -1.77 -7.66 10.01
CA VAL A 55 -1.79 -6.37 10.70
C VAL A 55 -2.61 -5.36 9.91
N SER A 56 -2.38 -5.24 8.60
CA SER A 56 -3.13 -4.27 7.78
C SER A 56 -4.62 -4.55 7.75
N LEU A 57 -5.08 -5.81 7.70
CA LEU A 57 -6.50 -6.14 7.78
C LEU A 57 -7.12 -5.72 9.11
N SER A 58 -6.43 -5.94 10.22
CA SER A 58 -6.88 -5.51 11.55
C SER A 58 -7.04 -3.98 11.61
N LEU A 59 -6.03 -3.24 11.15
CA LEU A 59 -6.08 -1.77 11.13
C LEU A 59 -7.15 -1.25 10.15
N VAL A 60 -7.29 -1.88 8.99
CA VAL A 60 -8.33 -1.50 8.01
C VAL A 60 -9.74 -1.71 8.57
N GLY A 61 -9.96 -2.76 9.36
CA GLY A 61 -11.22 -2.96 10.08
C GLY A 61 -11.54 -1.83 11.06
N GLU A 62 -10.51 -1.30 11.73
CA GLU A 62 -10.64 -0.18 12.67
C GLU A 62 -10.90 1.15 11.94
N ILE A 63 -10.07 1.51 10.95
CA ILE A 63 -10.14 2.82 10.27
C ILE A 63 -11.45 3.03 9.51
N LYS A 64 -12.10 1.96 9.04
CA LYS A 64 -13.41 2.02 8.39
C LYS A 64 -14.49 2.65 9.27
N ASN A 65 -14.31 2.67 10.59
CA ASN A 65 -15.22 3.31 11.54
C ASN A 65 -14.91 4.79 11.81
N TYR A 66 -13.80 5.31 11.28
CA TYR A 66 -13.44 6.73 11.43
C TYR A 66 -14.08 7.59 10.34
N PRO A 67 -14.28 8.90 10.56
CA PRO A 67 -14.76 9.78 9.50
C PRO A 67 -13.74 9.87 8.36
N PRO A 68 -14.18 10.01 7.09
CA PRO A 68 -13.28 10.32 5.98
C PRO A 68 -12.51 11.62 6.21
N ILE A 69 -11.36 11.76 5.55
CA ILE A 69 -10.72 13.08 5.39
C ILE A 69 -11.66 14.05 4.67
N ASN A 70 -11.48 15.35 4.84
CA ASN A 70 -12.36 16.38 4.27
C ASN A 70 -11.75 17.11 3.06
N GLU A 71 -10.54 16.71 2.66
CA GLU A 71 -9.81 17.29 1.55
C GLU A 71 -9.10 16.20 0.72
N TYR A 72 -8.78 16.50 -0.54
CA TYR A 72 -7.86 15.68 -1.31
C TYR A 72 -6.43 15.95 -0.86
N ARG A 73 -5.62 14.90 -0.75
CA ARG A 73 -4.21 15.02 -0.37
C ARG A 73 -3.33 14.33 -1.40
N VAL A 74 -2.32 15.03 -1.87
CA VAL A 74 -1.29 14.48 -2.76
C VAL A 74 0.02 14.39 -2.00
N TYR A 75 0.64 13.22 -2.06
CA TYR A 75 1.96 12.96 -1.53
C TYR A 75 2.89 12.51 -2.65
N SER A 76 4.19 12.78 -2.49
CA SER A 76 5.22 12.24 -3.37
C SER A 76 6.50 11.98 -2.59
N PHE A 77 7.20 10.92 -2.95
CA PHE A 77 8.48 10.55 -2.36
C PHE A 77 9.38 9.89 -3.41
N LYS A 78 10.66 10.28 -3.46
CA LYS A 78 11.66 9.68 -4.35
C LYS A 78 12.74 9.02 -3.52
N HIS A 79 13.04 7.76 -3.82
CA HIS A 79 14.10 7.01 -3.15
C HIS A 79 14.62 5.89 -4.05
N LEU A 80 15.95 5.78 -4.19
CA LEU A 80 16.61 4.73 -4.99
C LEU A 80 16.00 4.59 -6.40
N ASP A 81 15.84 5.70 -7.14
CA ASP A 81 15.19 5.72 -8.47
C ASP A 81 13.79 5.12 -8.54
N ASN A 82 13.12 5.06 -7.39
CA ASN A 82 11.68 4.85 -7.30
C ASN A 82 11.01 6.17 -6.99
N LEU A 83 9.94 6.47 -7.73
CA LEU A 83 9.02 7.53 -7.40
C LEU A 83 7.73 6.89 -6.88
N PHE A 84 7.31 7.32 -5.69
CA PHE A 84 6.01 7.02 -5.13
C PHE A 84 5.18 8.30 -5.18
N ALA A 85 3.96 8.23 -5.70
CA ALA A 85 3.00 9.30 -5.65
C ALA A 85 1.67 8.75 -5.15
N ALA A 86 1.04 9.43 -4.20
CA ALA A 86 -0.22 8.99 -3.63
C ALA A 86 -1.29 10.07 -3.70
N LEU A 87 -2.52 9.65 -3.97
CA LEU A 87 -3.72 10.46 -3.87
C LEU A 87 -4.62 9.85 -2.79
N LEU A 88 -4.88 10.63 -1.75
CA LEU A 88 -5.89 10.34 -0.74
C LEU A 88 -7.14 11.18 -1.04
N THR A 89 -8.30 10.54 -1.07
CA THR A 89 -9.60 11.15 -1.39
C THR A 89 -10.50 11.19 -0.17
N PRO A 90 -11.42 12.17 -0.08
CA PRO A 90 -12.42 12.28 0.98
C PRO A 90 -13.58 11.25 0.79
N GLU A 91 -13.23 9.99 0.55
CA GLU A 91 -14.15 8.88 0.36
C GLU A 91 -13.97 7.82 1.46
N ALA A 92 -14.92 6.90 1.54
CA ALA A 92 -14.78 5.71 2.38
C ALA A 92 -13.60 4.84 1.91
N TRP A 93 -13.09 3.99 2.81
CA TRP A 93 -11.93 3.15 2.55
C TRP A 93 -12.06 2.38 1.23
N GLU A 94 -11.08 2.63 0.37
CA GLU A 94 -10.71 1.81 -0.76
C GLU A 94 -9.20 2.00 -0.97
N PHE A 95 -8.51 0.99 -1.47
CA PHE A 95 -7.07 1.03 -1.62
C PHE A 95 -6.65 0.44 -2.96
N GLU A 96 -5.85 1.20 -3.71
CA GLU A 96 -5.25 0.80 -4.96
C GLU A 96 -3.75 1.04 -4.95
N TRP A 97 -3.02 0.04 -5.42
CA TRP A 97 -1.58 0.09 -5.61
C TRP A 97 -1.26 -0.31 -7.05
N ILE A 98 -0.49 0.51 -7.75
CA ILE A 98 -0.06 0.23 -9.13
C ILE A 98 1.42 0.51 -9.27
N GLU A 99 2.16 -0.46 -9.80
CA GLU A 99 3.56 -0.31 -10.19
C GLU A 99 3.67 -0.16 -11.70
N ALA A 100 4.60 0.70 -12.12
CA ALA A 100 5.05 0.83 -13.49
C ALA A 100 6.56 0.58 -13.56
N TRP A 101 6.97 -0.45 -14.30
CA TRP A 101 8.37 -0.81 -14.50
C TRP A 101 8.88 -0.27 -15.82
N PHE A 102 9.82 0.69 -15.75
CA PHE A 102 10.42 1.28 -16.94
C PHE A 102 11.32 0.29 -17.69
N PRO A 103 11.51 0.50 -19.00
CA PRO A 103 12.53 -0.22 -19.79
C PRO A 103 13.89 -0.24 -19.10
N GLY A 104 14.57 -1.39 -19.16
CA GLY A 104 15.89 -1.59 -18.57
C GLY A 104 15.88 -1.93 -17.07
N THR A 105 14.70 -2.00 -16.43
CA THR A 105 14.59 -2.55 -15.07
C THR A 105 14.61 -4.08 -15.09
N ILE A 106 14.89 -4.70 -13.94
CA ILE A 106 14.91 -6.18 -13.81
C ILE A 106 13.59 -6.82 -14.24
N TRP A 107 12.46 -6.13 -14.04
CA TRP A 107 11.12 -6.60 -14.37
C TRP A 107 10.65 -6.20 -15.77
N ASN A 108 11.41 -5.34 -16.46
CA ASN A 108 11.16 -4.95 -17.85
C ASN A 108 12.49 -4.75 -18.60
N PRO A 109 13.32 -5.80 -18.75
CA PRO A 109 14.70 -5.65 -19.22
C PRO A 109 14.80 -5.32 -20.72
N ALA A 110 13.82 -5.74 -21.52
CA ALA A 110 13.81 -5.59 -22.98
C ALA A 110 12.55 -4.89 -23.52
N GLY A 111 11.68 -4.33 -22.68
CA GLY A 111 10.48 -3.67 -23.16
C GLY A 111 10.76 -2.28 -23.70
N GLU A 112 9.91 -1.84 -24.62
CA GLU A 112 10.00 -0.52 -25.25
C GLU A 112 9.25 0.57 -24.46
N LYS A 113 8.33 0.16 -23.58
CA LYS A 113 7.46 1.03 -22.78
C LYS A 113 7.35 0.48 -21.36
N ALA A 114 6.91 1.32 -20.43
CA ALA A 114 6.67 0.88 -19.06
C ALA A 114 5.55 -0.17 -18.99
N GLU A 115 5.79 -1.25 -18.25
CA GLU A 115 4.78 -2.27 -17.96
C GLU A 115 4.08 -1.96 -16.65
N PHE A 116 2.77 -2.20 -16.60
CA PHE A 116 1.93 -1.86 -15.45
C PHE A 116 1.35 -3.12 -14.82
N MET A 117 1.34 -3.15 -13.49
CA MET A 117 0.57 -4.13 -12.73
C MET A 117 0.02 -3.45 -11.49
N GLY A 118 -1.22 -3.74 -11.16
CA GLY A 118 -1.87 -3.10 -10.05
C GLY A 118 -3.01 -3.91 -9.48
N ASP A 119 -3.27 -3.65 -8.21
CA ASP A 119 -4.29 -4.32 -7.43
C ASP A 119 -5.13 -3.30 -6.68
N TYR A 120 -6.41 -3.59 -6.59
CA TYR A 120 -7.41 -2.75 -5.96
C TYR A 120 -8.24 -3.54 -4.95
N GLU A 121 -8.62 -2.91 -3.86
CA GLU A 121 -9.67 -3.35 -2.95
C GLU A 121 -10.67 -2.21 -2.69
N GLY A 122 -11.96 -2.53 -2.76
CA GLY A 122 -13.01 -1.63 -2.29
C GLY A 122 -13.27 -1.78 -0.80
N TYR A 123 -14.35 -1.17 -0.32
CA TYR A 123 -14.72 -1.21 1.10
C TYR A 123 -14.88 -2.64 1.67
N LYS A 124 -15.29 -3.61 0.86
CA LYS A 124 -15.43 -5.02 1.30
C LYS A 124 -14.10 -5.79 1.34
N GLY A 125 -13.00 -5.20 0.88
CA GLY A 125 -11.70 -5.87 0.78
C GLY A 125 -11.59 -6.80 -0.44
N ARG A 126 -10.56 -7.65 -0.44
CA ARG A 126 -10.30 -8.67 -1.48
C ARG A 126 -10.50 -10.07 -0.94
N THR A 127 -10.94 -10.96 -1.83
CA THR A 127 -11.00 -12.41 -1.60
C THR A 127 -9.84 -13.15 -2.26
N ALA A 128 -9.26 -12.57 -3.32
CA ALA A 128 -8.12 -13.12 -4.05
C ALA A 128 -6.80 -12.41 -3.68
N TYR A 129 -5.72 -13.19 -3.67
CA TYR A 129 -4.37 -12.69 -3.45
C TYR A 129 -3.99 -11.65 -4.54
N PRO A 130 -3.28 -10.54 -4.20
CA PRO A 130 -2.87 -9.53 -5.17
C PRO A 130 -1.83 -10.06 -6.15
N GLU A 131 -1.97 -9.69 -7.42
CA GLU A 131 -1.05 -10.04 -8.50
C GLU A 131 0.34 -9.44 -8.27
N VAL A 132 0.41 -8.19 -7.80
CA VAL A 132 1.65 -7.50 -7.42
C VAL A 132 2.32 -8.14 -6.20
N GLY A 133 1.56 -8.95 -5.44
CA GLY A 133 2.05 -9.71 -4.29
C GLY A 133 2.39 -8.85 -3.07
N GLY A 134 3.57 -9.07 -2.48
CA GLY A 134 3.92 -8.54 -1.15
C GLY A 134 3.94 -7.00 -1.05
N CYS A 135 4.30 -6.30 -2.13
CA CYS A 135 4.34 -4.83 -2.14
C CYS A 135 2.97 -4.22 -1.82
N TYR A 136 1.89 -4.86 -2.30
CA TYR A 136 0.51 -4.44 -2.03
C TYR A 136 0.22 -4.41 -0.53
N PHE A 137 0.52 -5.50 0.19
CA PHE A 137 0.25 -5.59 1.63
C PHE A 137 1.14 -4.65 2.44
N SER A 138 2.40 -4.50 2.05
CA SER A 138 3.33 -3.55 2.68
C SER A 138 2.86 -2.10 2.55
N ALA A 139 2.42 -1.68 1.36
CA ALA A 139 1.89 -0.36 1.14
C ALA A 139 0.58 -0.15 1.89
N ARG A 140 -0.33 -1.13 1.85
CA ARG A 140 -1.60 -1.08 2.59
C ARG A 140 -1.38 -0.95 4.10
N LEU A 141 -0.42 -1.69 4.66
CA LEU A 141 -0.05 -1.58 6.07
C LEU A 141 0.39 -0.15 6.42
N ALA A 142 1.34 0.41 5.65
CA ALA A 142 1.84 1.75 5.88
C ALA A 142 0.74 2.82 5.83
N VAL A 143 -0.20 2.68 4.89
CA VAL A 143 -1.37 3.57 4.77
C VAL A 143 -2.31 3.41 5.97
N ALA A 144 -2.64 2.18 6.34
CA ALA A 144 -3.55 1.91 7.45
C ALA A 144 -3.00 2.44 8.78
N GLU A 145 -1.67 2.34 8.99
CA GLU A 145 -0.99 2.94 10.14
C GLU A 145 -1.14 4.46 10.18
N ALA A 146 -0.89 5.14 9.05
CA ALA A 146 -1.00 6.60 8.96
C ALA A 146 -2.43 7.08 9.23
N LEU A 147 -3.43 6.44 8.60
CA LEU A 147 -4.83 6.79 8.77
C LEU A 147 -5.35 6.48 10.18
N LYS A 148 -4.90 5.39 10.79
CA LYS A 148 -5.20 5.09 12.19
C LYS A 148 -4.63 6.15 13.14
N ALA A 149 -3.39 6.57 12.92
CA ALA A 149 -2.76 7.61 13.72
C ALA A 149 -3.53 8.95 13.65
N GLU A 150 -4.08 9.28 12.48
CA GLU A 150 -4.93 10.46 12.27
C GLU A 150 -6.39 10.26 12.71
N ARG A 151 -6.81 9.03 13.01
CA ARG A 151 -8.21 8.63 13.22
C ARG A 151 -9.12 9.10 12.09
N ARG A 152 -8.73 8.76 10.86
CA ARG A 152 -9.47 9.05 9.63
C ARG A 152 -9.53 7.83 8.71
N GLN A 153 -10.43 7.87 7.73
CA GLN A 153 -10.36 7.01 6.54
C GLN A 153 -10.22 7.85 5.27
N ALA A 154 -9.83 7.20 4.18
CA ALA A 154 -9.73 7.82 2.86
C ALA A 154 -9.82 6.73 1.79
N GLY A 155 -10.23 7.10 0.58
CA GLY A 155 -9.86 6.35 -0.62
C GLY A 155 -8.39 6.63 -0.92
N VAL A 156 -7.60 5.60 -1.22
CA VAL A 156 -6.15 5.72 -1.33
C VAL A 156 -5.68 5.09 -2.63
N LEU A 157 -5.07 5.89 -3.49
CA LEU A 157 -4.36 5.44 -4.67
C LEU A 157 -2.87 5.68 -4.47
N ILE A 158 -2.03 4.67 -4.68
CA ILE A 158 -0.58 4.83 -4.76
C ILE A 158 -0.08 4.33 -6.11
N LEU A 159 0.67 5.21 -6.77
CA LEU A 159 1.34 4.96 -8.04
C LEU A 159 2.84 4.92 -7.78
N ARG A 160 3.49 3.86 -8.24
CA ARG A 160 4.93 3.69 -8.12
C ARG A 160 5.56 3.58 -9.50
N GLU A 161 6.49 4.46 -9.80
CA GLU A 161 7.37 4.33 -10.96
C GLU A 161 8.72 3.77 -10.52
N ILE A 162 9.16 2.70 -11.18
CA ILE A 162 10.45 2.08 -10.96
C ILE A 162 11.31 2.38 -12.20
N HIS A 163 12.28 3.27 -12.03
CA HIS A 163 13.16 3.72 -13.11
C HIS A 163 14.38 2.80 -13.26
N GLY A 164 15.04 2.84 -14.42
CA GLY A 164 16.16 1.95 -14.78
C GLY A 164 17.38 2.01 -13.85
N GLY A 165 17.54 3.08 -13.06
CA GLY A 165 18.59 3.19 -12.04
C GLY A 165 18.35 2.31 -10.80
N TYR A 166 17.17 1.68 -10.67
CA TYR A 166 16.89 0.72 -9.61
C TYR A 166 17.49 -0.65 -9.93
N LEU A 167 18.81 -0.75 -9.70
CA LEU A 167 19.64 -1.91 -10.09
C LEU A 167 19.54 -3.10 -9.13
N LEU A 168 19.02 -2.91 -7.90
CA LEU A 168 18.96 -3.98 -6.89
C LEU A 168 17.57 -4.07 -6.24
N PRO A 169 16.94 -5.26 -6.21
CA PRO A 169 15.67 -5.45 -5.52
C PRO A 169 15.90 -5.45 -4.01
N VAL A 170 15.72 -4.29 -3.36
CA VAL A 170 15.92 -4.11 -1.91
C VAL A 170 14.90 -4.89 -1.06
N GLY A 171 13.83 -5.39 -1.70
CA GLY A 171 12.81 -6.22 -1.07
C GLY A 171 11.55 -5.45 -0.67
N VAL A 172 10.52 -6.21 -0.31
CA VAL A 172 9.16 -5.70 -0.02
C VAL A 172 9.13 -4.69 1.14
N TRP A 173 10.04 -4.84 2.11
CA TRP A 173 10.14 -3.91 3.24
C TRP A 173 10.48 -2.47 2.80
N ASN A 174 11.24 -2.29 1.71
CA ASN A 174 11.56 -0.97 1.17
C ASN A 174 10.30 -0.20 0.75
N VAL A 175 9.29 -0.91 0.20
CA VAL A 175 8.00 -0.31 -0.16
C VAL A 175 7.30 0.22 1.09
N ARG A 176 7.23 -0.60 2.14
CA ARG A 176 6.59 -0.21 3.41
C ARG A 176 7.25 1.04 4.01
N GLU A 177 8.58 1.05 4.11
CA GLU A 177 9.29 2.19 4.72
C GLU A 177 9.23 3.44 3.83
N SER A 178 9.27 3.29 2.50
CA SER A 178 9.11 4.41 1.57
C SER A 178 7.72 5.03 1.66
N VAL A 179 6.65 4.21 1.73
CA VAL A 179 5.28 4.69 1.89
C VAL A 179 5.09 5.34 3.27
N ARG A 180 5.66 4.78 4.34
CA ARG A 180 5.68 5.40 5.67
C ARG A 180 6.36 6.77 5.65
N ALA A 181 7.52 6.89 5.01
CA ALA A 181 8.25 8.15 4.89
C ALA A 181 7.43 9.18 4.09
N MET A 182 6.83 8.75 2.97
CA MET A 182 5.94 9.58 2.16
C MET A 182 4.76 10.12 2.97
N LEU A 183 4.06 9.28 3.73
CA LEU A 183 2.87 9.70 4.50
C LEU A 183 3.20 10.50 5.77
N LYS A 184 4.45 10.42 6.27
CA LYS A 184 4.94 11.30 7.35
C LYS A 184 5.25 12.72 6.86
N SER A 185 5.46 12.91 5.55
CA SER A 185 5.69 14.22 4.97
C SER A 185 4.41 15.05 4.93
N LYS A 186 4.54 16.37 4.82
CA LYS A 186 3.37 17.26 4.69
C LYS A 186 2.74 17.11 3.30
N PRO A 187 1.45 16.74 3.18
CA PRO A 187 0.79 16.66 1.88
C PRO A 187 0.51 18.03 1.27
N GLU A 188 0.39 18.05 -0.04
CA GLU A 188 -0.34 19.09 -0.75
C GLU A 188 -1.84 18.83 -0.63
N LYS A 189 -2.61 19.84 -0.20
CA LYS A 189 -4.04 19.71 0.11
C LYS A 189 -4.87 20.48 -0.90
N PHE A 190 -5.96 19.88 -1.36
CA PHE A 190 -6.84 20.46 -2.37
C PHE A 190 -8.31 20.26 -2.00
N SER A 191 -9.15 21.23 -2.31
CA SER A 191 -10.62 21.11 -2.19
C SER A 191 -11.24 20.48 -3.43
N SER A 192 -10.53 20.46 -4.56
CA SER A 192 -11.01 19.98 -5.85
C SER A 192 -10.22 18.78 -6.36
N LEU A 193 -10.95 17.75 -6.80
CA LEU A 193 -10.36 16.59 -7.49
C LEU A 193 -9.51 17.03 -8.70
N LYS A 194 -9.94 18.06 -9.45
CA LYS A 194 -9.21 18.53 -10.64
C LYS A 194 -7.82 19.04 -10.27
N GLU A 195 -7.73 19.81 -9.19
CA GLU A 195 -6.46 20.37 -8.71
C GLU A 195 -5.56 19.26 -8.16
N ALA A 196 -6.14 18.32 -7.40
CA ALA A 196 -5.42 17.17 -6.88
C ALA A 196 -4.85 16.28 -8.00
N LEU A 197 -5.63 16.00 -9.06
CA LEU A 197 -5.15 15.21 -10.19
C LEU A 197 -4.05 15.94 -10.98
N LYS A 198 -4.15 17.26 -11.16
CA LYS A 198 -3.10 18.07 -11.78
C LYS A 198 -1.81 18.04 -10.95
N ALA A 199 -1.93 18.14 -9.63
CA ALA A 199 -0.78 18.06 -8.73
C ALA A 199 -0.15 16.66 -8.73
N LEU A 200 -0.97 15.60 -8.76
CA LEU A 200 -0.51 14.22 -8.86
C LEU A 200 0.24 13.98 -10.18
N GLU A 201 -0.35 14.40 -11.30
CA GLU A 201 0.27 14.29 -12.63
C GLU A 201 1.63 14.99 -12.69
N ALA A 202 1.74 16.18 -12.08
CA ALA A 202 3.00 16.92 -12.04
C ALA A 202 4.13 16.21 -11.26
N LYS A 203 3.83 15.16 -10.48
CA LYS A 203 4.85 14.36 -9.79
C LYS A 203 5.35 13.19 -10.64
N LEU A 204 4.53 12.70 -11.55
CA LEU A 204 4.75 11.48 -12.32
C LEU A 204 5.54 11.76 -13.59
N THR A 205 6.31 10.77 -14.02
CA THR A 205 6.99 10.80 -15.33
C THR A 205 6.04 10.28 -16.41
N ILE A 206 5.26 9.25 -16.08
CA ILE A 206 4.23 8.69 -16.95
C ILE A 206 2.98 9.56 -16.84
N ARG A 207 2.48 10.02 -17.98
CA ARG A 207 1.23 10.79 -18.04
C ARG A 207 0.06 10.06 -17.38
N LEU A 208 -0.80 10.82 -16.72
CA LEU A 208 -1.92 10.29 -15.93
C LEU A 208 -2.90 9.46 -16.78
N GLU A 209 -3.06 9.75 -18.07
CA GLU A 209 -3.96 8.99 -18.96
C GLU A 209 -3.51 7.55 -19.19
N THR A 210 -2.21 7.27 -19.06
CA THR A 210 -1.71 5.89 -19.15
C THR A 210 -2.12 5.11 -17.91
N TRP A 211 -2.01 5.72 -16.72
CA TRP A 211 -2.47 5.12 -15.46
C TRP A 211 -3.98 4.87 -15.45
N LEU A 212 -4.77 5.73 -16.10
CA LEU A 212 -6.23 5.56 -16.21
C LEU A 212 -6.67 4.24 -16.86
N LYS A 213 -5.84 3.66 -17.72
CA LYS A 213 -6.15 2.38 -18.37
C LYS A 213 -6.15 1.23 -17.36
N THR A 214 -5.32 1.32 -16.33
CA THR A 214 -5.12 0.29 -15.31
C THR A 214 -5.93 0.60 -14.04
N SER A 215 -5.90 1.85 -13.57
CA SER A 215 -6.48 2.26 -12.28
C SER A 215 -8.01 2.17 -12.24
N LYS A 216 -8.54 1.51 -11.21
CA LYS A 216 -9.97 1.47 -10.89
C LYS A 216 -10.40 2.73 -10.14
N ILE A 217 -9.61 3.23 -9.19
CA ILE A 217 -9.94 4.43 -8.41
C ILE A 217 -9.99 5.66 -9.32
N LEU A 218 -8.97 5.89 -10.16
CA LEU A 218 -8.96 7.05 -11.06
C LEU A 218 -10.15 7.02 -12.04
N ARG A 219 -10.48 5.85 -12.59
CA ARG A 219 -11.67 5.70 -13.44
C ARG A 219 -12.93 6.07 -12.66
N LYS A 220 -13.14 5.47 -11.48
CA LYS A 220 -14.29 5.75 -10.61
C LYS A 220 -14.44 7.25 -10.33
N LEU A 221 -13.38 7.92 -9.89
CA LEU A 221 -13.37 9.35 -9.57
C LEU A 221 -13.75 10.23 -10.78
N LEU A 222 -13.24 9.90 -11.97
CA LEU A 222 -13.55 10.64 -13.20
C LEU A 222 -14.96 10.36 -13.75
N TYR A 223 -15.45 9.13 -13.63
CA TYR A 223 -16.81 8.77 -14.07
C TYR A 223 -17.88 9.32 -13.12
N GLN A 224 -17.67 9.28 -11.81
CA GLN A 224 -18.60 9.81 -10.81
C GLN A 224 -18.85 11.30 -11.01
N ARG A 225 -17.81 12.07 -11.36
CA ARG A 225 -17.95 13.50 -11.69
C ARG A 225 -18.84 13.76 -12.90
N LYS A 226 -18.83 12.89 -13.91
CA LYS A 226 -19.69 13.05 -15.10
C LYS A 226 -21.18 12.84 -14.77
N LEU A 227 -21.48 12.12 -13.70
CA LEU A 227 -22.86 11.87 -13.24
C LEU A 227 -23.36 12.96 -12.28
N SER A 228 -22.46 13.71 -11.65
CA SER A 228 -22.79 14.79 -10.70
C SER A 228 -22.63 16.20 -11.30
N ALA A 229 -22.40 16.31 -12.62
CA ALA A 229 -22.17 17.56 -13.34
C ALA A 229 -23.33 17.89 -14.28
#